data_AF-A0A7J9GNJ0-F1
#
_entry.id   AF-A0A7J9GNJ0-F1
#
_cell.length_a   1.000
_cell.length_b   1.000
_cell.length_c   1.000
_cell.angle_alpha   90.00
_cell.angle_beta   90.00
_cell.angle_gamma   90.00
#
_symmetry.space_group_name_H-M   'P 1'
#
loop_
_entity.id
_entity.type
_entity.pdbx_description
1 polymer ?
#
loop_
_entity_poly.entity_id
_entity_poly.type
_entity_poly.pdbx_seq_one_letter_code
_entity_poly.pdbx_strand_id
1 'polypeptide(L)'
;AFSLSRQCKSQCINYGRYCAPDPEQDFSSGYEGKDVVIENLRQLCVFKVANETNKPWLWWDYVTDFQIRCPMKEKKYNKECADVVIRALGLDGKKIEKCMGDPNADEDNPVLKEEQEAQVGKGSRGDVTILPTLVVNDRQYRGKLAKGAVLKAICAGFEETTEPAVCLSGVATSVADVETNECLDNNGGCWQDKATNLTACKDTFRGRVCECPLVDGVQFKGDGYSHCEASGSGRCKINNGGCWHDARDGHAYSACLDDGNGKCQCPPGFKGDGVKNCEG
;
A
#
# COMPACT_ATOMS: atom_id res chain seq x y z
N ALA A 1 -32.73 26.58 22.85
CA ALA A 1 -32.99 26.03 24.21
C ALA A 1 -32.01 24.92 24.58
N PHE A 2 -31.85 23.89 23.75
CA PHE A 2 -30.93 22.77 24.03
C PHE A 2 -29.43 23.15 24.03
N SER A 3 -28.99 24.04 23.12
CA SER A 3 -27.59 24.50 23.00
C SER A 3 -27.04 25.20 24.25
N LEU A 4 -27.92 25.69 25.13
CA LEU A 4 -27.52 26.35 26.38
C LEU A 4 -27.50 25.39 27.59
N SER A 5 -27.94 24.14 27.41
CA SER A 5 -27.92 23.14 28.47
C SER A 5 -26.49 22.81 28.92
N ARG A 6 -26.35 22.38 30.18
CA ARG A 6 -25.05 21.96 30.72
C ARG A 6 -24.45 20.80 29.93
N GLN A 7 -25.29 19.86 29.51
CA GLN A 7 -24.91 18.70 28.72
C GLN A 7 -24.37 19.09 27.35
N CYS A 8 -25.05 20.00 26.63
CA CYS A 8 -24.54 20.46 25.33
C CYS A 8 -23.21 21.21 25.48
N LYS A 9 -23.09 22.07 26.50
CA LYS A 9 -21.86 22.84 26.75
C LYS A 9 -20.66 21.99 27.18
N SER A 10 -20.87 20.84 27.82
CA SER A 10 -19.79 19.92 28.18
C SER A 10 -19.40 19.01 27.02
N GLN A 11 -20.37 18.55 26.23
CA GLN A 11 -20.11 17.51 25.23
C GLN A 11 -19.82 18.04 23.83
N CYS A 12 -20.08 19.32 23.56
CA CYS A 12 -20.03 19.88 22.22
C CYS A 12 -19.23 21.18 22.11
N ILE A 13 -18.74 21.44 20.90
CA ILE A 13 -18.18 22.72 20.47
C ILE A 13 -19.05 23.36 19.37
N ASN A 14 -18.69 24.57 18.94
CA ASN A 14 -19.39 25.36 17.93
C ASN A 14 -20.90 25.43 18.20
N TYR A 15 -21.27 25.81 19.43
CA TYR A 15 -22.66 25.95 19.88
C TYR A 15 -23.54 24.69 19.71
N GLY A 16 -22.95 23.51 19.82
CA GLY A 16 -23.69 22.23 19.79
C GLY A 16 -23.68 21.51 18.46
N ARG A 17 -22.90 21.99 17.47
CA ARG A 17 -22.81 21.40 16.12
C ARG A 17 -21.97 20.12 16.08
N TYR A 18 -20.90 20.07 16.87
CA TYR A 18 -19.97 18.94 16.91
C TYR A 18 -19.82 18.46 18.33
N CYS A 19 -20.14 17.19 18.56
CA CYS A 19 -20.20 16.60 19.89
C CYS A 19 -19.51 15.25 19.90
N ALA A 20 -19.00 14.86 21.07
CA ALA A 20 -18.57 13.50 21.35
C ALA A 20 -19.21 13.03 22.66
N PRO A 21 -19.41 11.72 22.85
CA PRO A 21 -19.77 11.20 24.16
C PRO A 21 -18.62 11.43 25.16
N ASP A 22 -18.99 11.50 26.44
CA ASP A 22 -18.04 11.64 27.53
C ASP A 22 -17.09 10.42 27.56
N PRO A 23 -15.76 10.62 27.48
CA PRO A 23 -14.81 9.52 27.36
C PRO A 23 -14.76 8.63 28.60
N GLU A 24 -15.09 9.17 29.78
CA GLU A 24 -15.06 8.44 31.05
C GLU A 24 -16.47 7.95 31.44
N GLN A 25 -17.50 8.28 30.64
CA GLN A 25 -18.91 8.06 30.94
C GLN A 25 -19.32 8.66 32.30
N ASP A 26 -18.57 9.66 32.77
CA ASP A 26 -18.78 10.35 34.04
C ASP A 26 -18.87 11.86 33.80
N PHE A 27 -20.09 12.38 33.73
CA PHE A 27 -20.34 13.82 33.55
C PHE A 27 -19.97 14.68 34.78
N SER A 28 -19.50 14.09 35.87
CA SER A 28 -19.20 14.80 37.11
C SER A 28 -17.71 15.13 37.28
N SER A 29 -16.82 14.36 36.65
CA SER A 29 -15.38 14.52 36.80
C SER A 29 -14.63 14.02 35.57
N GLY A 30 -13.45 14.57 35.31
CA GLY A 30 -12.60 14.13 34.21
C GLY A 30 -12.72 14.97 32.95
N TYR A 31 -12.51 14.36 31.80
CA TYR A 31 -12.58 15.01 30.49
C TYR A 31 -13.99 14.99 29.94
N GLU A 32 -14.41 16.08 29.30
CA GLU A 32 -15.73 16.18 28.69
C GLU A 32 -15.67 15.84 27.20
N GLY A 33 -16.82 15.52 26.59
CA GLY A 33 -16.88 15.22 25.15
C GLY A 33 -16.32 16.33 24.27
N LYS A 34 -16.45 17.61 24.65
CA LYS A 34 -15.87 18.72 23.88
C LYS A 34 -14.34 18.65 23.80
N ASP A 35 -13.66 18.12 24.82
CA ASP A 35 -12.20 18.00 24.84
C ASP A 35 -11.75 16.98 23.79
N VAL A 36 -12.52 15.89 23.64
CA VAL A 36 -12.34 14.90 22.58
C VAL A 36 -12.55 15.52 21.20
N VAL A 37 -13.60 16.32 21.01
CA VAL A 37 -13.84 16.99 19.73
C VAL A 37 -12.73 17.98 19.38
N ILE A 38 -12.20 18.72 20.37
CA ILE A 38 -11.08 19.66 20.18
C ILE A 38 -9.81 18.92 19.76
N GLU A 39 -9.49 17.78 20.38
CA GLU A 39 -8.33 16.98 19.97
C GLU A 39 -8.53 16.31 18.61
N ASN A 40 -9.74 15.84 18.28
CA ASN A 40 -10.06 15.34 16.94
C ASN A 40 -9.84 16.44 15.89
N LEU A 41 -10.35 17.65 16.13
CA LEU A 41 -10.11 18.82 15.28
C LEU A 41 -8.62 19.13 15.14
N ARG A 42 -7.85 19.02 16.23
CA ARG A 42 -6.39 19.21 16.21
C ARG A 42 -5.71 18.16 15.34
N GLN A 43 -6.05 16.88 15.48
CA GLN A 43 -5.49 15.79 14.68
C GLN A 43 -5.76 15.96 13.18
N LEU A 44 -6.97 16.40 12.82
CA LEU A 44 -7.32 16.72 11.43
C LEU A 44 -6.46 17.87 10.89
N CYS A 45 -6.27 18.91 11.69
CA CYS A 45 -5.42 20.05 11.31
C CYS A 45 -3.93 19.71 11.26
N VAL A 46 -3.44 18.83 12.15
CA VAL A 46 -2.10 18.26 12.08
C VAL A 46 -1.91 17.52 10.75
N PHE A 47 -2.88 16.70 10.33
CA PHE A 47 -2.83 16.02 9.04
C PHE A 47 -2.76 17.00 7.87
N LYS A 48 -3.63 18.01 7.84
CA LYS A 48 -3.63 19.05 6.78
C LYS A 48 -2.28 19.76 6.70
N VAL A 49 -1.74 20.21 7.83
CA VAL A 49 -0.43 20.91 7.89
C VAL A 49 0.74 19.99 7.54
N ALA A 50 0.75 18.74 8.02
CA ALA A 50 1.77 17.76 7.66
C ALA A 50 1.77 17.48 6.14
N ASN A 51 0.59 17.40 5.53
CA ASN A 51 0.45 17.20 4.09
C ASN A 51 1.02 18.38 3.28
N GLU A 52 0.83 19.63 3.72
CA GLU A 52 1.46 20.81 3.10
C GLU A 52 3.01 20.75 3.10
N THR A 53 3.61 19.99 4.01
CA THR A 53 5.07 19.81 4.07
C THR A 53 5.57 18.65 3.18
N ASN A 54 4.69 17.98 2.44
CA ASN A 54 4.95 16.71 1.73
C ASN A 54 5.42 15.58 2.67
N LYS A 55 5.03 15.63 3.95
CA LYS A 55 5.35 14.61 4.96
C LYS A 55 4.10 14.14 5.69
N PRO A 56 3.09 13.58 4.98
CA PRO A 56 1.82 13.18 5.59
C PRO A 56 1.99 12.10 6.68
N TRP A 57 3.08 11.32 6.67
CA TRP A 57 3.37 10.33 7.71
C TRP A 57 3.59 10.93 9.10
N LEU A 58 3.94 12.22 9.22
CA LEU A 58 4.08 12.90 10.52
C LEU A 58 2.78 12.91 11.32
N TRP A 59 1.63 12.75 10.67
CA TRP A 59 0.36 12.58 11.37
C TRP A 59 0.34 11.26 12.16
N TRP A 60 0.85 10.16 11.60
CA TRP A 60 0.96 8.88 12.32
C TRP A 60 1.87 8.99 13.53
N ASP A 61 2.98 9.74 13.39
CA ASP A 61 3.89 10.03 14.50
C ASP A 61 3.17 10.86 15.58
N TYR A 62 2.41 11.88 15.19
CA TYR A 62 1.65 12.72 16.13
C TYR A 62 0.62 11.92 16.92
N VAL A 63 -0.26 11.15 16.26
CA VAL A 63 -1.32 10.42 16.98
C VAL A 63 -0.74 9.36 17.92
N THR A 64 0.37 8.73 17.53
CA THR A 64 1.09 7.76 18.36
C THR A 64 1.74 8.44 19.56
N ASP A 65 2.51 9.51 19.32
CA ASP A 65 3.19 10.23 20.39
C ASP A 65 2.21 10.92 21.34
N PHE A 66 1.12 11.48 20.84
CA PHE A 66 0.08 12.10 21.65
C PHE A 66 -0.59 11.05 22.56
N GLN A 67 -0.96 9.89 22.03
CA GLN A 67 -1.53 8.80 22.84
C GLN A 67 -0.59 8.36 23.97
N ILE A 68 0.72 8.33 23.72
CA ILE A 68 1.73 7.93 24.71
C ILE A 68 2.01 9.03 25.73
N ARG A 69 2.17 10.27 25.28
CA ARG A 69 2.68 11.40 26.09
C ARG A 69 1.59 12.21 26.77
N CYS A 70 0.37 12.16 26.25
CA CYS A 70 -0.77 12.96 26.69
C CYS A 70 -1.94 12.10 27.24
N PRO A 71 -1.67 11.12 28.14
CA PRO A 71 -2.72 10.23 28.62
C PRO A 71 -3.73 11.00 29.48
N MET A 72 -5.02 10.71 29.27
CA MET A 72 -6.12 11.25 30.09
C MET A 72 -5.92 10.94 31.59
N LYS A 73 -5.41 9.74 31.91
CA LYS A 73 -5.14 9.32 33.30
C LYS A 73 -4.19 10.25 34.07
N GLU A 74 -3.29 10.94 33.38
CA GLU A 74 -2.35 11.90 33.99
C GLU A 74 -2.81 13.35 33.83
N LYS A 75 -4.06 13.57 33.38
CA LYS A 75 -4.61 14.90 33.09
C LYS A 75 -3.80 15.69 32.05
N LYS A 76 -3.20 14.98 31.09
CA LYS A 76 -2.38 15.56 30.01
C LYS A 76 -3.09 15.61 28.66
N TYR A 77 -4.34 15.19 28.55
CA TYR A 77 -5.12 15.28 27.31
C TYR A 77 -5.58 16.73 27.09
N ASN A 78 -4.65 17.60 26.68
CA ASN A 78 -4.89 19.04 26.55
C ASN A 78 -3.98 19.67 25.49
N LYS A 79 -4.22 20.96 25.23
CA LYS A 79 -3.49 21.75 24.24
C LYS A 79 -2.00 21.82 24.59
N GLU A 80 -1.66 22.03 25.85
CA GLU A 80 -0.28 22.22 26.28
C GLU A 80 0.57 20.99 25.98
N CYS A 81 0.03 19.80 26.22
CA CYS A 81 0.70 18.55 25.88
C CYS A 81 0.78 18.34 24.36
N ALA A 82 -0.31 18.61 23.63
CA ALA A 82 -0.33 18.53 22.17
C ALA A 82 0.75 19.44 21.53
N ASP A 83 0.88 20.67 22.01
CA ASP A 83 1.85 21.66 21.50
C ASP A 83 3.30 21.19 21.68
N VAL A 84 3.59 20.43 22.74
CA VAL A 84 4.91 19.81 22.95
C VAL A 84 5.18 18.73 21.89
N VAL A 85 4.19 17.90 21.57
CA VAL A 85 4.30 16.87 20.52
C VAL A 85 4.46 17.51 19.15
N ILE A 86 3.62 18.48 18.81
CA ILE A 86 3.68 19.25 17.55
C ILE A 86 5.07 19.85 17.36
N ARG A 87 5.64 20.47 18.40
CA ARG A 87 6.97 21.06 18.36
C ARG A 87 8.07 20.01 18.19
N ALA A 88 7.96 18.88 18.88
CA ALA A 88 8.93 17.78 18.77
C ALA A 88 9.00 17.20 17.35
N LEU A 89 7.87 17.18 16.65
CA LEU A 89 7.77 16.74 15.25
C LEU A 89 8.11 17.84 14.23
N GLY A 90 8.44 19.05 14.69
CA GLY A 90 8.81 20.17 13.83
C GLY A 90 7.67 20.75 13.00
N LEU A 91 6.42 20.56 13.44
CA LEU A 91 5.23 21.13 12.77
C LEU A 91 4.96 22.56 13.24
N ASP A 92 4.42 23.40 12.35
CA ASP A 92 4.07 24.78 12.66
C ASP A 92 2.75 24.85 13.44
N GLY A 93 2.86 24.99 14.76
CA GLY A 93 1.72 25.12 15.66
C GLY A 93 0.78 26.28 15.30
N LYS A 94 1.29 27.38 14.73
CA LYS A 94 0.45 28.54 14.35
C LYS A 94 -0.44 28.19 13.15
N LYS A 95 0.08 27.42 12.19
CA LYS A 95 -0.74 26.91 11.07
C LYS A 95 -1.83 25.97 11.57
N ILE A 96 -1.51 25.12 12.55
CA ILE A 96 -2.48 24.19 13.15
C ILE A 96 -3.57 24.98 13.87
N GLU A 97 -3.22 25.93 14.74
CA GLU A 97 -4.19 26.79 15.43
C GLU A 97 -5.07 27.57 14.44
N LYS A 98 -4.48 28.11 13.36
CA LYS A 98 -5.22 28.78 12.30
C LYS A 98 -6.21 27.84 11.60
N CYS A 99 -5.83 26.58 11.36
CA CYS A 99 -6.71 25.58 10.78
C CYS A 99 -7.86 25.21 11.72
N MET A 100 -7.59 25.10 13.03
CA MET A 100 -8.62 24.76 14.01
C MET A 100 -9.68 25.86 14.12
N GLY A 101 -9.28 27.13 14.01
CA GLY A 101 -10.18 28.26 14.18
C GLY A 101 -10.66 28.41 15.63
N ASP A 102 -11.77 29.12 15.84
CA ASP A 102 -12.39 29.25 17.16
C ASP A 102 -13.40 28.11 17.40
N PRO A 103 -13.12 27.17 18.33
CA PRO A 103 -14.05 26.11 18.67
C PRO A 103 -15.31 26.63 19.39
N ASN A 104 -15.31 27.87 19.88
CA ASN A 104 -16.47 28.45 20.55
C ASN A 104 -17.35 29.27 19.62
N ALA A 105 -17.00 29.46 18.35
CA ALA A 105 -17.79 30.30 17.45
C ALA A 105 -19.16 29.65 17.11
N ASP A 106 -20.21 30.48 16.97
CA ASP A 106 -21.55 30.03 16.56
C ASP A 106 -21.64 29.86 15.03
N GLU A 107 -20.70 29.10 14.46
CA GLU A 107 -20.59 28.85 13.02
C GLU A 107 -20.11 27.43 12.75
N ASP A 108 -20.28 26.98 11.51
CA ASP A 108 -19.76 25.68 11.07
C ASP A 108 -18.23 25.71 11.06
N ASN A 109 -17.60 24.68 11.63
CA ASN A 109 -16.17 24.47 11.47
C ASN A 109 -15.94 23.71 10.15
N PRO A 110 -15.25 24.29 9.17
CA PRO A 110 -15.12 23.67 7.84
C PRO A 110 -14.43 22.31 7.88
N VAL A 111 -13.49 22.10 8.80
CA VAL A 111 -12.76 20.83 8.95
C VAL A 111 -13.67 19.74 9.51
N LEU A 112 -14.43 20.04 10.57
CA LEU A 112 -15.35 19.04 11.16
C LEU A 112 -16.57 18.78 10.28
N LYS A 113 -17.03 19.79 9.54
CA LYS A 113 -18.11 19.63 8.57
C LYS A 113 -17.73 18.65 7.45
N GLU A 114 -16.52 18.78 6.91
CA GLU A 114 -15.97 17.86 5.92
C GLU A 114 -15.97 16.41 6.43
N GLU A 115 -15.57 16.18 7.69
CA GLU A 115 -15.59 14.84 8.29
C GLU A 115 -17.01 14.28 8.51
N GLN A 116 -17.97 15.12 8.93
CA GLN A 116 -19.37 14.70 9.04
C GLN A 116 -19.95 14.31 7.67
N GLU A 117 -19.66 15.09 6.63
CA GLU A 117 -20.08 14.78 5.26
C GLU A 117 -19.38 13.50 4.75
N ALA A 118 -18.10 13.29 5.11
CA ALA A 118 -17.36 12.09 4.76
C ALA A 118 -17.88 10.83 5.48
N GLN A 119 -18.50 10.94 6.65
CA GLN A 119 -19.14 9.83 7.35
C GLN A 119 -20.42 9.34 6.65
N VAL A 120 -21.15 10.23 5.98
CA VAL A 120 -22.34 9.89 5.18
C VAL A 120 -21.90 9.15 3.92
N GLY A 121 -22.29 7.88 3.82
CA GLY A 121 -21.93 7.02 2.70
C GLY A 121 -22.77 7.28 1.47
N LYS A 122 -22.17 7.01 0.31
CA LYS A 122 -22.88 6.96 -0.97
C LYS A 122 -22.90 5.52 -1.47
N GLY A 123 -23.99 5.15 -2.17
CA GLY A 123 -24.11 3.83 -2.80
C GLY A 123 -24.02 2.67 -1.80
N SER A 124 -23.17 1.68 -2.11
CA SER A 124 -23.06 0.42 -1.37
C SER A 124 -22.20 0.50 -0.11
N ARG A 125 -21.50 1.62 0.14
CA ARG A 125 -20.68 1.81 1.35
C ARG A 125 -21.55 1.88 2.61
N GLY A 126 -22.63 2.65 2.54
CA GLY A 126 -23.42 3.04 3.70
C GLY A 126 -22.69 4.01 4.65
N ASP A 127 -23.44 4.56 5.59
CA ASP A 127 -22.96 5.52 6.58
C ASP A 127 -22.06 4.86 7.63
N VAL A 128 -21.13 5.63 8.18
CA VAL A 128 -20.36 5.22 9.35
C VAL A 128 -21.22 5.43 10.60
N THR A 129 -21.80 4.35 11.11
CA THR A 129 -22.71 4.39 12.27
C THR A 129 -22.10 3.79 13.55
N ILE A 130 -20.97 3.08 13.42
CA ILE A 130 -20.28 2.39 14.52
C ILE A 130 -18.79 2.71 14.43
N LEU A 131 -18.15 2.99 15.56
CA LEU A 131 -16.71 3.22 15.63
C LEU A 131 -16.03 2.09 16.44
N PRO A 132 -14.80 1.69 16.09
CA PRO A 132 -14.05 2.10 14.89
C PRO A 132 -14.60 1.42 13.62
N THR A 133 -14.69 2.18 12.51
CA THR A 133 -14.96 1.64 11.17
C THR A 133 -13.75 1.85 10.28
N LEU A 134 -13.33 0.78 9.60
CA LEU A 134 -12.31 0.84 8.56
C LEU A 134 -12.99 0.80 7.19
N VAL A 135 -12.60 1.70 6.29
CA VAL A 135 -13.06 1.72 4.90
C VAL A 135 -11.86 1.50 3.99
N VAL A 136 -11.96 0.56 3.05
CA VAL A 136 -10.94 0.29 2.02
C VAL A 136 -11.63 0.40 0.67
N ASN A 137 -11.12 1.27 -0.21
CA ASN A 137 -11.69 1.52 -1.56
C ASN A 137 -13.21 1.74 -1.54
N ASP A 138 -13.67 2.65 -0.67
CA ASP A 138 -15.09 3.00 -0.47
C ASP A 138 -15.99 1.83 -0.05
N ARG A 139 -15.41 0.76 0.53
CA ARG A 139 -16.15 -0.36 1.13
C ARG A 139 -15.83 -0.50 2.60
N GLN A 140 -16.86 -0.63 3.43
CA GLN A 140 -16.67 -0.89 4.85
C GLN A 140 -16.11 -2.30 5.08
N TYR A 141 -15.03 -2.38 5.82
CA TYR A 141 -14.42 -3.63 6.23
C TYR A 141 -15.21 -4.26 7.40
N ARG A 142 -15.71 -5.49 7.21
CA ARG A 142 -16.54 -6.22 8.20
C ARG A 142 -15.81 -7.37 8.90
N GLY A 143 -14.48 -7.34 8.95
CA GLY A 143 -13.66 -8.35 9.61
C GLY A 143 -13.10 -7.88 10.95
N LYS A 144 -12.27 -8.73 11.57
CA LYS A 144 -11.52 -8.38 12.78
C LYS A 144 -10.46 -7.32 12.44
N LEU A 145 -10.40 -6.25 13.21
CA LEU A 145 -9.36 -5.20 13.10
C LEU A 145 -8.00 -5.67 13.66
N ALA A 146 -7.53 -6.84 13.21
CA ALA A 146 -6.20 -7.36 13.51
C ALA A 146 -5.22 -6.92 12.43
N LYS A 147 -3.97 -6.62 12.80
CA LYS A 147 -2.92 -6.12 11.89
C LYS A 147 -2.85 -6.89 10.56
N GLY A 148 -2.78 -8.22 10.62
CA GLY A 148 -2.71 -9.06 9.42
C GLY A 148 -3.98 -9.05 8.57
N ALA A 149 -5.15 -9.04 9.20
CA ALA A 149 -6.42 -9.05 8.49
C ALA A 149 -6.70 -7.71 7.78
N VAL A 150 -6.30 -6.59 8.40
CA VAL A 150 -6.35 -5.25 7.79
C VAL A 150 -5.34 -5.15 6.65
N LEU A 151 -4.09 -5.60 6.85
CA LEU A 151 -3.08 -5.63 5.79
C LEU A 151 -3.57 -6.44 4.58
N LYS A 152 -4.13 -7.63 4.82
CA LYS A 152 -4.71 -8.48 3.77
C LYS A 152 -5.84 -7.77 3.02
N ALA A 153 -6.71 -7.03 3.72
CA ALA A 153 -7.76 -6.25 3.08
C ALA A 153 -7.22 -5.11 2.21
N ILE A 154 -6.14 -4.45 2.63
CA ILE A 154 -5.46 -3.40 1.85
C ILE A 154 -4.77 -4.01 0.62
N CYS A 155 -4.03 -5.10 0.80
CA CYS A 155 -3.35 -5.80 -0.30
C CYS A 155 -4.33 -6.31 -1.37
N ALA A 156 -5.53 -6.75 -0.96
CA ALA A 156 -6.61 -7.10 -1.89
C ALA A 156 -7.09 -5.92 -2.75
N GLY A 157 -6.77 -4.67 -2.38
CA GLY A 157 -7.15 -3.49 -3.14
C GLY A 157 -6.31 -3.21 -4.38
N PHE A 158 -5.16 -3.88 -4.53
CA PHE A 158 -4.26 -3.69 -5.67
C PHE A 158 -4.65 -4.57 -6.86
N GLU A 159 -4.32 -4.09 -8.07
CA GLU A 159 -4.38 -4.90 -9.28
C GLU A 159 -3.22 -5.89 -9.29
N GLU A 160 -3.43 -7.04 -9.93
CA GLU A 160 -2.38 -8.05 -10.06
C GLU A 160 -1.10 -7.44 -10.64
N THR A 161 0.04 -7.80 -10.06
CA THR A 161 1.39 -7.31 -10.39
C THR A 161 1.72 -5.86 -10.00
N THR A 162 0.76 -5.14 -9.40
CA THR A 162 0.97 -3.77 -8.89
C THR A 162 1.16 -3.74 -7.38
N GLU A 163 1.08 -4.90 -6.73
CA GLU A 163 1.15 -5.02 -5.29
C GLU A 163 2.55 -4.70 -4.76
N PRO A 164 2.65 -3.99 -3.62
CA PRO A 164 3.92 -3.84 -2.94
C PRO A 164 4.47 -5.20 -2.47
N ALA A 165 5.79 -5.33 -2.38
CA ALA A 165 6.45 -6.58 -1.96
C ALA A 165 5.95 -7.13 -0.60
N VAL A 166 5.52 -6.25 0.32
CA VAL A 166 4.94 -6.66 1.62
C VAL A 166 3.64 -7.45 1.48
N CYS A 167 2.93 -7.31 0.35
CA CYS A 167 1.73 -8.07 0.05
C CYS A 167 2.01 -9.47 -0.49
N LEU A 168 3.24 -9.75 -0.92
CA LEU A 168 3.70 -11.02 -1.53
C LEU A 168 4.73 -11.74 -0.64
N SER A 169 5.06 -11.18 0.51
CA SER A 169 6.06 -11.75 1.41
C SER A 169 5.37 -12.68 2.41
N GLY A 170 5.55 -13.99 2.24
CA GLY A 170 5.15 -15.00 3.23
C GLY A 170 5.93 -14.96 4.55
N VAL A 171 7.09 -14.28 4.62
CA VAL A 171 7.92 -14.29 5.84
C VAL A 171 8.70 -12.99 6.00
N ALA A 172 8.33 -12.15 6.96
CA ALA A 172 9.25 -11.19 7.57
C ALA A 172 8.87 -10.77 9.00
N THR A 173 7.58 -10.79 9.37
CA THR A 173 7.19 -10.43 10.75
C THR A 173 5.89 -11.11 11.15
N SER A 174 5.96 -12.23 11.90
CA SER A 174 4.94 -12.73 12.86
C SER A 174 3.43 -12.57 12.53
N VAL A 175 3.06 -12.50 11.26
CA VAL A 175 1.71 -12.27 10.76
C VAL A 175 1.48 -13.39 9.79
N ALA A 176 0.39 -14.14 10.00
CA ALA A 176 -0.02 -15.22 9.11
C ALA A 176 0.07 -14.80 7.64
N ASP A 177 0.39 -15.76 6.77
CA ASP A 177 0.64 -15.54 5.35
C ASP A 177 -0.42 -14.60 4.74
N VAL A 178 0.05 -13.46 4.23
CA VAL A 178 -0.81 -12.41 3.66
C VAL A 178 -1.54 -12.95 2.43
N GLU A 179 -0.80 -13.71 1.62
CA GLU A 179 -1.24 -14.47 0.44
C GLU A 179 -0.66 -15.90 0.49
N THR A 180 -1.01 -16.73 -0.48
CA THR A 180 -0.43 -18.07 -0.65
C THR A 180 0.36 -18.09 -1.96
N ASN A 181 1.68 -18.20 -1.91
CA ASN A 181 2.48 -18.11 -3.13
C ASN A 181 2.35 -19.39 -3.98
N GLU A 182 1.56 -19.33 -5.06
CA GLU A 182 1.32 -20.50 -5.90
C GLU A 182 2.49 -20.84 -6.83
N CYS A 183 3.47 -19.94 -7.01
CA CYS A 183 4.68 -20.26 -7.76
C CYS A 183 5.58 -21.26 -7.04
N LEU A 184 5.43 -21.43 -5.72
CA LEU A 184 6.19 -22.42 -4.95
C LEU A 184 5.74 -23.88 -5.20
N ASP A 185 4.50 -24.07 -5.67
CA ASP A 185 3.97 -25.40 -6.00
C ASP A 185 3.87 -25.59 -7.52
N ASN A 186 4.63 -26.55 -8.05
CA ASN A 186 4.68 -26.87 -9.48
C ASN A 186 4.86 -25.64 -10.41
N ASN A 187 5.58 -24.60 -9.94
CA ASN A 187 5.79 -23.34 -10.65
C ASN A 187 4.47 -22.64 -11.05
N GLY A 188 3.39 -22.85 -10.29
CA GLY A 188 2.04 -22.38 -10.61
C GLY A 188 1.47 -22.98 -11.91
N GLY A 189 2.11 -23.97 -12.52
CA GLY A 189 1.80 -24.43 -13.88
C GLY A 189 2.22 -23.46 -14.98
N CYS A 190 3.10 -22.51 -14.70
CA CYS A 190 3.71 -21.63 -15.70
C CYS A 190 4.94 -22.28 -16.34
N TRP A 191 5.35 -21.74 -17.48
CA TRP A 191 6.56 -22.13 -18.18
C TRP A 191 7.80 -21.93 -17.29
N GLN A 192 8.72 -22.89 -17.35
CA GLN A 192 10.00 -22.83 -16.68
C GLN A 192 11.09 -23.43 -17.58
N ASP A 193 12.18 -22.69 -17.77
CA ASP A 193 13.42 -23.26 -18.27
C ASP A 193 14.26 -23.73 -17.08
N LYS A 194 14.32 -25.05 -16.89
CA LYS A 194 15.09 -25.68 -15.81
C LYS A 194 16.59 -25.55 -15.98
N ALA A 195 17.09 -25.37 -17.21
CA ALA A 195 18.53 -25.27 -17.45
C ALA A 195 19.10 -23.92 -16.98
N THR A 196 18.31 -22.85 -17.15
CA THR A 196 18.68 -21.48 -16.76
C THR A 196 17.97 -20.99 -15.50
N ASN A 197 17.12 -21.85 -14.90
CA ASN A 197 16.25 -21.53 -13.77
C ASN A 197 15.37 -20.28 -14.00
N LEU A 198 14.95 -20.09 -15.25
CA LEU A 198 14.04 -19.00 -15.62
C LEU A 198 12.60 -19.49 -15.51
N THR A 199 11.72 -18.62 -15.01
CA THR A 199 10.30 -18.92 -14.86
C THR A 199 9.46 -17.77 -15.40
N ALA A 200 8.30 -18.12 -15.95
CA ALA A 200 7.24 -17.18 -16.26
C ALA A 200 6.27 -16.99 -15.08
N CYS A 201 6.42 -17.74 -13.99
CA CYS A 201 5.53 -17.61 -12.84
C CYS A 201 5.85 -16.32 -12.08
N LYS A 202 4.87 -15.43 -12.02
CA LYS A 202 4.91 -14.20 -11.24
C LYS A 202 3.78 -14.25 -10.22
N ASP A 203 4.20 -14.28 -8.97
CA ASP A 203 3.32 -14.31 -7.82
C ASP A 203 2.54 -12.99 -7.67
N THR A 204 1.30 -13.07 -7.22
CA THR A 204 0.40 -11.93 -7.00
C THR A 204 -0.40 -12.14 -5.71
N PHE A 205 -1.01 -11.10 -5.17
CA PHE A 205 -1.81 -11.26 -3.95
C PHE A 205 -3.06 -12.12 -4.19
N ARG A 206 -3.54 -12.16 -5.43
CA ARG A 206 -4.78 -12.86 -5.85
C ARG A 206 -4.51 -14.23 -6.46
N GLY A 207 -3.24 -14.64 -6.50
CA GLY A 207 -2.82 -15.90 -7.06
C GLY A 207 -1.50 -15.74 -7.79
N ARG A 208 -1.44 -16.19 -9.04
CA ARG A 208 -0.26 -16.02 -9.90
C ARG A 208 -0.64 -15.74 -11.34
N VAL A 209 0.22 -15.01 -12.02
CA VAL A 209 0.17 -14.83 -13.48
C VAL A 209 1.35 -15.52 -14.14
N CYS A 210 1.15 -16.00 -15.36
CA CYS A 210 2.22 -16.55 -16.18
C CYS A 210 2.62 -15.51 -17.24
N GLU A 211 3.75 -14.85 -17.03
CA GLU A 211 4.27 -13.77 -17.88
C GLU A 211 5.73 -14.07 -18.25
N CYS A 212 6.05 -14.10 -19.54
CA CYS A 212 7.41 -14.39 -19.97
C CYS A 212 8.40 -13.33 -19.43
N PRO A 213 9.53 -13.76 -18.83
CA PRO A 213 10.37 -12.88 -18.06
C PRO A 213 11.19 -11.90 -18.92
N LEU A 214 11.66 -10.82 -18.30
CA LEU A 214 12.71 -9.94 -18.80
C LEU A 214 13.98 -10.19 -17.98
N VAL A 215 15.02 -10.75 -18.61
CA VAL A 215 16.25 -11.16 -17.93
C VAL A 215 17.43 -10.51 -18.63
N ASP A 216 18.27 -9.80 -17.88
CA ASP A 216 19.47 -9.12 -18.41
C ASP A 216 19.22 -8.27 -19.67
N GLY A 217 18.04 -7.63 -19.73
CA GLY A 217 17.60 -6.81 -20.85
C GLY A 217 17.06 -7.58 -22.06
N VAL A 218 16.97 -8.91 -21.98
CA VAL A 218 16.41 -9.78 -23.02
C VAL A 218 14.95 -10.10 -22.67
N GLN A 219 14.03 -9.67 -23.54
CA GLN A 219 12.60 -9.93 -23.37
C GLN A 219 12.25 -11.31 -23.91
N PHE A 220 11.62 -12.14 -23.10
CA PHE A 220 11.02 -13.38 -23.58
C PHE A 220 9.60 -13.11 -24.11
N LYS A 221 9.19 -13.82 -25.15
CA LYS A 221 7.84 -13.77 -25.73
C LYS A 221 7.23 -15.16 -25.79
N GLY A 222 5.92 -15.24 -25.61
CA GLY A 222 5.18 -16.50 -25.63
C GLY A 222 3.88 -16.39 -24.85
N ASP A 223 3.30 -17.54 -24.50
CA ASP A 223 2.05 -17.59 -23.74
C ASP A 223 2.27 -17.57 -22.21
N GLY A 224 3.52 -17.74 -21.74
CA GLY A 224 3.87 -17.82 -20.32
C GLY A 224 3.55 -19.17 -19.67
N TYR A 225 2.70 -20.00 -20.28
CA TYR A 225 2.25 -21.28 -19.72
C TYR A 225 3.08 -22.45 -20.24
N SER A 226 3.19 -22.54 -21.56
CA SER A 226 3.83 -23.66 -22.26
C SER A 226 5.06 -23.22 -23.04
N HIS A 227 5.15 -21.92 -23.37
CA HIS A 227 6.21 -21.38 -24.22
C HIS A 227 6.64 -19.98 -23.79
N CYS A 228 7.95 -19.80 -23.64
CA CYS A 228 8.62 -18.50 -23.65
C CYS A 228 9.94 -18.63 -24.41
N GLU A 229 10.18 -17.77 -25.38
CA GLU A 229 11.42 -17.72 -26.16
C GLU A 229 12.07 -16.33 -26.09
N ALA A 230 13.39 -16.31 -26.00
CA ALA A 230 14.15 -15.06 -26.01
C ALA A 230 13.96 -14.32 -27.33
N SER A 231 13.56 -13.05 -27.28
CA SER A 231 13.21 -12.23 -28.44
C SER A 231 13.95 -10.90 -28.44
N GLY A 232 14.24 -10.38 -29.63
CA GLY A 232 14.91 -9.09 -29.82
C GLY A 232 16.44 -9.13 -29.71
N SER A 233 17.02 -7.94 -29.63
CA SER A 233 18.47 -7.74 -29.53
C SER A 233 19.00 -8.29 -28.21
N GLY A 234 20.07 -9.08 -28.25
CA GLY A 234 20.65 -9.72 -27.08
C GLY A 234 20.12 -11.12 -26.77
N ARG A 235 19.19 -11.67 -27.56
CA ARG A 235 18.67 -13.04 -27.33
C ARG A 235 19.78 -14.10 -27.32
N CYS A 236 20.86 -13.88 -28.06
CA CYS A 236 21.99 -14.82 -28.11
C CYS A 236 22.81 -14.85 -26.81
N LYS A 237 22.60 -13.89 -25.89
CA LYS A 237 23.25 -13.89 -24.58
C LYS A 237 22.69 -14.94 -23.63
N ILE A 238 21.44 -15.35 -23.80
CA ILE A 238 20.78 -16.33 -22.94
C ILE A 238 20.64 -17.64 -23.70
N ASN A 239 21.35 -18.67 -23.23
CA ASN A 239 21.35 -20.02 -23.82
C ASN A 239 21.55 -20.02 -25.35
N ASN A 240 22.37 -19.08 -25.86
CA ASN A 240 22.60 -18.86 -27.29
C ASN A 240 21.31 -18.72 -28.13
N GLY A 241 20.25 -18.15 -27.55
CA GLY A 241 18.94 -18.02 -28.21
C GLY A 241 18.26 -19.35 -28.54
N GLY A 242 18.67 -20.45 -27.89
CA GLY A 242 18.24 -21.82 -28.22
C GLY A 242 18.86 -22.36 -29.52
N CYS A 243 19.85 -21.66 -30.09
CA CYS A 243 20.50 -22.05 -31.32
C CYS A 243 21.77 -22.86 -31.06
N TRP A 244 22.14 -23.66 -32.06
CA TRP A 244 23.38 -24.41 -32.06
C TRP A 244 24.60 -23.50 -31.88
N HIS A 245 25.55 -23.94 -31.06
CA HIS A 245 26.89 -23.37 -30.98
C HIS A 245 27.92 -24.47 -30.73
N ASP A 246 29.14 -24.26 -31.21
CA ASP A 246 30.25 -25.21 -31.07
C ASP A 246 31.59 -24.47 -31.10
N ALA A 247 32.64 -25.10 -30.60
CA ALA A 247 34.00 -24.56 -30.66
C ALA A 247 34.93 -25.58 -31.31
N ARG A 248 35.44 -25.26 -32.52
CA ARG A 248 36.36 -26.11 -33.28
C ARG A 248 37.66 -25.37 -33.53
N ASP A 249 38.80 -26.02 -33.27
CA ASP A 249 40.14 -25.46 -33.50
C ASP A 249 40.33 -24.05 -32.93
N GLY A 250 39.80 -23.80 -31.72
CA GLY A 250 39.88 -22.52 -31.02
C GLY A 250 38.94 -21.42 -31.54
N HIS A 251 38.11 -21.70 -32.55
CA HIS A 251 37.12 -20.77 -33.09
C HIS A 251 35.72 -21.14 -32.59
N ALA A 252 34.98 -20.15 -32.09
CA ALA A 252 33.59 -20.30 -31.69
C ALA A 252 32.66 -20.04 -32.87
N TYR A 253 31.74 -20.97 -33.11
CA TYR A 253 30.71 -20.91 -34.14
C TYR A 253 29.35 -20.86 -33.47
N SER A 254 28.46 -19.98 -33.93
CA SER A 254 27.10 -19.87 -33.42
C SER A 254 26.12 -19.74 -34.57
N ALA A 255 24.97 -20.40 -34.42
CA ALA A 255 23.83 -20.26 -35.30
C ALA A 255 22.85 -19.16 -34.82
N CYS A 256 23.18 -18.44 -33.74
CA CYS A 256 22.38 -17.35 -33.23
C CYS A 256 22.83 -16.00 -33.81
N LEU A 257 21.86 -15.21 -34.30
CA LEU A 257 22.10 -13.88 -34.87
C LEU A 257 21.24 -12.84 -34.17
N ASP A 258 21.81 -11.89 -33.43
CA ASP A 258 21.06 -10.91 -32.63
C ASP A 258 20.05 -10.08 -33.44
N ASP A 259 20.34 -9.81 -34.72
CA ASP A 259 19.52 -8.94 -35.58
C ASP A 259 18.44 -9.71 -36.38
N GLY A 260 18.43 -11.04 -36.28
CA GLY A 260 17.46 -11.89 -36.97
C GLY A 260 16.09 -11.91 -36.29
N ASN A 261 15.03 -12.24 -37.04
CA ASN A 261 13.64 -12.45 -36.57
C ASN A 261 13.49 -13.65 -35.59
N GLY A 262 14.44 -13.88 -34.67
CA GLY A 262 14.42 -14.98 -33.71
C GLY A 262 14.91 -16.32 -34.25
N LYS A 263 15.14 -16.47 -35.56
CA LYS A 263 15.50 -17.76 -36.18
C LYS A 263 16.98 -18.11 -36.00
N CYS A 264 17.27 -19.39 -35.77
CA CYS A 264 18.61 -19.93 -35.82
C CYS A 264 19.03 -20.21 -37.26
N GLN A 265 20.26 -19.86 -37.61
CA GLN A 265 20.81 -20.05 -38.96
C GLN A 265 22.27 -20.47 -38.85
N CYS A 266 22.62 -21.63 -39.43
CA CYS A 266 24.00 -22.11 -39.39
C CYS A 266 24.98 -21.08 -39.96
N PRO A 267 26.16 -20.92 -39.33
CA PRO A 267 27.17 -20.00 -39.80
C PRO A 267 27.72 -20.42 -41.17
N PRO A 268 28.34 -19.50 -41.93
CA PRO A 268 28.88 -19.80 -43.25
C PRO A 268 29.80 -21.03 -43.24
N GLY A 269 29.60 -21.94 -44.20
CA GLY A 269 30.33 -23.21 -44.29
C GLY A 269 29.65 -24.39 -43.62
N PHE A 270 28.65 -24.15 -42.76
CA PHE A 270 27.89 -25.19 -42.09
C PHE A 270 26.47 -25.32 -42.69
N LYS A 271 25.90 -26.53 -42.65
CA LYS A 271 24.53 -26.84 -43.09
C LYS A 271 23.78 -27.60 -42.00
N GLY A 272 22.51 -27.30 -41.82
CA GLY A 272 21.67 -27.97 -40.84
C GLY A 272 20.45 -27.15 -40.45
N ASP A 273 19.81 -27.51 -39.34
CA ASP A 273 18.61 -26.85 -38.84
C ASP A 273 18.90 -25.59 -38.00
N GLY A 274 20.17 -25.35 -37.65
CA GLY A 274 20.59 -24.22 -36.83
C GLY A 274 20.25 -24.34 -35.35
N VAL A 275 19.44 -25.32 -34.95
CA VAL A 275 18.95 -25.50 -33.57
C VAL A 275 19.70 -26.65 -32.90
N LYS A 276 19.71 -27.82 -33.54
CA LYS A 276 20.35 -29.03 -33.02
C LYS A 276 21.67 -29.29 -33.72
N ASN A 277 21.74 -29.08 -35.04
CA ASN A 277 22.89 -29.46 -35.83
C ASN A 277 23.27 -28.39 -36.85
N CYS A 278 24.58 -28.11 -36.93
CA CYS A 278 25.24 -27.45 -38.04
C CYS A 278 26.48 -28.29 -38.39
N GLU A 279 26.46 -28.95 -39.54
CA GLU A 279 27.54 -29.82 -40.04
C GLU A 279 28.32 -29.07 -41.11
N GLY A 280 29.65 -29.04 -40.97
CA GLY A 280 30.59 -28.35 -41.85
C GLY A 280 31.89 -29.13 -41.95
#